data_AF-A0A964ZYJ8-F1
#
_entry.id   AF-A0A964ZYJ8-F1
#
_cell.length_a   1.000
_cell.length_b   1.000
_cell.length_c   1.000
_cell.angle_alpha   90.00
_cell.angle_beta   90.00
_cell.angle_gamma   90.00
#
_symmetry.space_group_name_H-M   'P 1'
#
loop_
_entity.id
_entity.type
_entity.pdbx_description
1 polymer ?
#
loop_
_entity_poly.entity_id
_entity_poly.type
_entity_poly.pdbx_seq_one_letter_code
_entity_poly.pdbx_strand_id
1 'polypeptide(L)'
;MTQSTQKALHIYAGPKARRHIREHGLLPGHIEVIPGAAGGPKGLILGPIDRFLFGSWLPKSNHPIHLVGASIGAWRMATACLSSPIDGFNRLE
;
A
#
# COMPACT_ATOMS: atom_id res chain seq x y z
N MET A 1 -9.94 15.18 32.74
CA MET A 1 -9.70 15.34 31.29
C MET A 1 -9.03 14.08 30.78
N THR A 2 -9.75 13.20 30.09
CA THR A 2 -9.16 12.03 29.42
C THR A 2 -8.59 12.50 28.09
N GLN A 3 -7.26 12.64 27.98
CA GLN A 3 -6.60 12.78 26.68
C GLN A 3 -6.90 11.50 25.88
N SER A 4 -7.67 11.62 24.80
CA SER A 4 -7.76 10.52 23.84
C SER A 4 -6.40 10.40 23.16
N THR A 5 -5.71 9.28 23.38
CA THR A 5 -4.47 8.98 22.66
C THR A 5 -4.80 8.87 21.18
N GLN A 6 -4.34 9.82 20.36
CA GLN A 6 -4.46 9.69 18.91
C GLN A 6 -3.71 8.42 18.47
N LYS A 7 -4.39 7.58 17.69
CA LYS A 7 -3.76 6.40 17.10
C LYS A 7 -2.83 6.86 15.97
N ALA A 8 -1.63 6.27 15.88
CA ALA A 8 -0.68 6.60 14.82
C ALA A 8 -1.18 6.27 13.40
N LEU A 9 -2.12 5.31 13.28
CA LEU A 9 -2.73 4.92 12.01
C LEU A 9 -4.12 5.55 11.86
N HIS A 10 -4.29 6.32 10.79
CA HIS A 10 -5.55 6.89 10.37
C HIS A 10 -5.98 6.24 9.05
N ILE A 11 -7.19 5.68 9.02
CA ILE A 11 -7.78 5.09 7.82
C ILE A 11 -8.92 6.00 7.37
N TYR A 12 -8.78 6.54 6.16
CA TYR A 12 -9.80 7.38 5.53
C TYR A 12 -10.54 6.57 4.48
N ALA A 13 -11.87 6.46 4.64
CA ALA A 13 -12.72 5.77 3.68
C ALA A 13 -14.03 6.56 3.51
N GLY A 14 -14.40 6.85 2.26
CA GLY A 14 -15.69 7.45 1.94
C GLY A 14 -16.87 6.53 2.33
N PRO A 15 -18.11 7.04 2.42
CA PRO A 15 -19.25 6.28 2.94
C PRO A 15 -19.50 4.94 2.23
N LYS A 16 -19.31 4.89 0.91
CA LYS A 16 -19.45 3.66 0.10
C LYS A 16 -18.37 2.63 0.45
N ALA A 17 -17.09 3.03 0.38
CA ALA A 17 -15.96 2.16 0.70
C ALA A 17 -16.03 1.65 2.16
N ARG A 18 -16.38 2.52 3.11
CA ARG A 18 -16.51 2.15 4.53
C ARG A 18 -17.59 1.09 4.75
N ARG A 19 -18.74 1.20 4.08
CA ARG A 19 -19.82 0.21 4.17
C ARG A 19 -19.35 -1.13 3.60
N HIS A 20 -18.79 -1.10 2.39
CA HIS A 20 -18.28 -2.28 1.69
C HIS A 20 -17.24 -3.04 2.52
N ILE A 21 -16.24 -2.33 3.06
CA ILE A 21 -15.18 -2.91 3.89
C ILE A 21 -15.73 -3.49 5.20
N ARG A 22 -16.77 -2.89 5.80
CA ARG A 22 -17.39 -3.43 7.01
C ARG A 22 -18.11 -4.76 6.76
N GLU A 23 -18.74 -4.89 5.60
CA GLU A 23 -19.52 -6.08 5.24
C GLU A 23 -18.63 -7.22 4.73
N HIS A 24 -17.56 -6.91 3.98
CA HIS A 24 -16.79 -7.90 3.22
C HIS A 24 -15.31 -7.99 3.65
N GLY A 25 -14.85 -7.09 4.52
CA GLY A 25 -13.43 -6.85 4.74
C GLY A 25 -12.76 -6.07 3.60
N LEU A 26 -11.48 -5.73 3.78
CA LEU A 26 -10.65 -5.22 2.69
C LEU A 26 -9.98 -6.40 1.99
N LEU A 27 -10.38 -6.65 0.75
CA LEU A 27 -9.86 -7.75 -0.07
C LEU A 27 -8.94 -7.18 -1.16
N PRO A 28 -7.93 -7.95 -1.63
CA PRO A 28 -7.07 -7.54 -2.76
C PRO A 28 -7.87 -7.14 -4.00
N GLY A 29 -8.94 -7.89 -4.29
CA GLY A 29 -9.86 -7.62 -5.39
C GLY A 29 -10.67 -6.31 -5.29
N HIS A 30 -10.55 -5.56 -4.19
CA HIS A 30 -11.15 -4.22 -4.06
C HIS A 30 -10.20 -3.09 -4.49
N ILE A 31 -8.93 -3.41 -4.78
CA ILE A 31 -7.91 -2.41 -5.09
C ILE A 31 -7.72 -2.32 -6.60
N GLU A 32 -7.92 -1.12 -7.16
CA GLU A 32 -7.66 -0.85 -8.58
C GLU A 32 -6.40 -0.02 -8.78
N VAL A 33 -6.07 0.87 -7.82
CA VAL A 33 -4.97 1.82 -7.95
C VAL A 33 -4.25 1.98 -6.62
N ILE A 34 -2.92 2.05 -6.65
CA ILE A 34 -2.08 2.41 -5.50
C ILE A 34 -1.22 3.62 -5.86
N PRO A 35 -1.43 4.78 -5.21
CA PRO A 35 -0.57 5.95 -5.38
C PRO A 35 0.62 5.92 -4.40
N GLY A 36 1.83 6.02 -4.92
CA GLY A 36 3.08 6.21 -4.19
C GLY A 36 3.47 7.68 -4.13
N ALA A 37 3.35 8.31 -2.96
CA ALA A 37 3.73 9.71 -2.77
C ALA A 37 5.26 9.92 -2.90
N ALA A 38 5.64 11.09 -3.42
CA ALA A 38 7.02 11.56 -3.37
C ALA A 38 7.43 11.91 -1.93
N GLY A 39 8.74 11.90 -1.67
CA GLY A 39 9.30 12.23 -0.37
C GLY A 39 10.78 11.89 -0.29
N GLY A 40 11.42 12.28 0.81
CA GLY A 40 12.78 11.83 1.13
C GLY A 40 12.82 10.39 1.65
N PRO A 41 13.83 10.01 2.46
CA PRO A 41 13.99 8.63 2.95
C PRO A 41 12.86 8.16 3.88
N LYS A 42 11.90 9.04 4.22
CA LYS A 42 10.66 8.69 4.94
C LYS A 42 9.89 7.55 4.28
N GLY A 43 9.99 7.39 2.96
CA GLY A 43 9.34 6.28 2.24
C GLY A 43 9.87 4.90 2.64
N LEU A 44 11.12 4.80 3.11
CA LEU A 44 11.75 3.53 3.48
C LEU A 44 11.10 2.86 4.70
N ILE A 45 10.44 3.63 5.57
CA ILE A 45 9.68 3.06 6.70
C ILE A 45 8.52 2.17 6.22
N LEU A 46 8.11 2.32 4.96
CA LEU A 46 7.05 1.55 4.34
C LEU A 46 7.55 0.22 3.74
N GLY A 47 8.84 -0.10 3.82
CA GLY A 47 9.40 -1.33 3.29
C GLY A 47 8.66 -2.62 3.74
N PRO A 48 8.41 -2.81 5.06
CA PRO A 48 7.64 -3.96 5.52
C PRO A 48 6.22 -4.03 4.97
N ILE A 49 5.52 -2.89 4.82
CA ILE A 49 4.17 -2.87 4.25
C ILE A 49 4.20 -3.15 2.75
N ASP A 50 5.21 -2.65 2.02
CA ASP A 50 5.38 -2.92 0.59
C ASP A 50 5.62 -4.41 0.32
N ARG A 51 6.53 -5.04 1.08
CA ARG A 51 6.78 -6.49 0.96
C ARG A 51 5.52 -7.31 1.24
N PHE A 52 4.73 -6.93 2.22
CA PHE A 52 3.46 -7.61 2.49
C PHE A 52 2.46 -7.42 1.34
N LEU A 53 2.21 -6.16 0.95
CA LEU A 53 1.24 -5.79 -0.07
C LEU A 53 1.57 -6.44 -1.41
N PHE A 54 2.77 -6.18 -1.93
CA PHE A 54 3.16 -6.61 -3.28
C PHE A 54 3.68 -8.05 -3.33
N GLY A 55 4.20 -8.59 -2.22
CA GLY A 55 4.74 -9.95 -2.19
C GLY A 55 3.70 -11.04 -1.92
N SER A 56 2.66 -10.75 -1.13
CA SER A 56 1.77 -11.82 -0.63
C SER A 56 0.27 -11.51 -0.66
N TRP A 57 -0.12 -10.23 -0.60
CA TRP A 57 -1.52 -9.87 -0.47
C TRP A 57 -2.16 -9.50 -1.83
N LEU A 58 -1.60 -8.53 -2.55
CA LEU A 58 -2.10 -8.08 -3.85
C LEU A 58 -2.01 -9.11 -4.98
N PRO A 59 -1.00 -10.02 -5.03
CA PRO A 59 -0.97 -11.09 -6.04
C PRO A 59 -2.17 -12.03 -6.01
N LYS A 60 -3.02 -11.97 -4.97
CA LYS A 60 -4.29 -12.71 -4.88
C LYS A 60 -5.45 -12.02 -5.61
N SER A 61 -5.23 -10.85 -6.22
CA SER A 61 -6.21 -10.19 -7.09
C SER A 61 -6.31 -10.91 -8.43
N ASN A 62 -7.48 -10.85 -9.06
CA ASN A 62 -7.75 -11.45 -10.37
C ASN A 62 -7.75 -10.41 -11.51
N HIS A 63 -7.31 -9.18 -11.24
CA HIS A 63 -7.25 -8.09 -12.22
C HIS A 63 -5.97 -7.25 -12.06
N PRO A 64 -5.53 -6.55 -13.12
CA PRO A 64 -4.39 -5.64 -13.05
C PRO A 64 -4.63 -4.49 -12.05
N ILE A 65 -3.63 -4.19 -11.22
CA ILE A 65 -3.65 -3.07 -10.29
C ILE A 65 -2.70 -1.99 -10.81
N HIS A 66 -3.21 -0.76 -10.97
CA HIS A 66 -2.41 0.35 -11.47
C HIS A 66 -1.56 0.95 -10.35
N LEU A 67 -0.24 0.97 -10.56
CA LEU A 67 0.70 1.55 -9.62
C LEU A 67 1.18 2.89 -10.19
N VAL A 68 0.93 3.98 -9.47
CA VAL A 68 1.26 5.35 -9.91
C VAL A 68 2.13 5.98 -8.85
N GLY A 69 3.24 6.61 -9.22
CA GLY A 69 4.11 7.25 -8.23
C GLY A 69 4.95 8.39 -8.78
N ALA A 70 5.53 9.15 -7.87
CA ALA A 70 6.50 10.20 -8.17
C ALA A 70 7.74 10.07 -7.26
N SER A 71 8.93 10.34 -7.80
CA SER A 71 10.21 10.24 -7.06
C SER A 71 10.35 8.87 -6.36
N ILE A 72 10.64 8.82 -5.05
CA ILE A 72 10.73 7.56 -4.29
C ILE A 72 9.45 6.72 -4.38
N GLY A 73 8.28 7.36 -4.50
CA GLY A 73 7.03 6.67 -4.76
C GLY A 73 7.04 5.93 -6.10
N ALA A 74 7.58 6.54 -7.16
CA ALA A 74 7.74 5.90 -8.47
C ALA A 74 8.71 4.71 -8.40
N TRP A 75 9.84 4.85 -7.70
CA TRP A 75 10.79 3.75 -7.51
C TRP A 75 10.17 2.56 -6.77
N ARG A 76 9.39 2.82 -5.72
CA ARG A 76 8.65 1.77 -4.99
C ARG A 76 7.61 1.08 -5.88
N MET A 77 6.82 1.85 -6.64
CA MET A 77 5.82 1.29 -7.55
C MET A 77 6.46 0.50 -8.70
N ALA A 78 7.58 0.96 -9.25
CA ALA A 78 8.33 0.23 -10.27
C ALA A 78 8.95 -1.06 -9.72
N THR A 79 9.45 -1.04 -8.48
CA THR A 79 10.02 -2.21 -7.79
C THR A 79 8.96 -3.29 -7.54
N ALA A 80 7.74 -2.89 -7.21
CA ALA A 80 6.59 -3.81 -7.08
C ALA A 80 6.26 -4.57 -8.37
N CYS A 81 6.63 -4.04 -9.54
CA CYS A 81 6.39 -4.66 -10.84
C CYS A 81 7.49 -5.65 -11.26
N LEU A 82 8.56 -5.84 -10.46
CA LEU A 82 9.60 -6.83 -10.74
C LEU A 82 9.06 -8.26 -10.55
N SER A 83 9.73 -9.23 -11.18
CA SER A 83 9.37 -10.66 -11.06
C SER A 83 9.52 -11.21 -9.64
N SER A 84 10.48 -10.69 -8.87
CA SER A 84 10.62 -10.94 -7.42
C SER A 84 10.55 -9.60 -6.67
N PRO A 85 9.34 -9.10 -6.36
CA PRO A 85 9.19 -7.78 -5.76
C PRO A 85 9.76 -7.75 -4.34
N ILE A 86 9.72 -8.85 -3.59
CA ILE A 86 10.29 -8.92 -2.23
C ILE A 86 11.82 -8.69 -2.26
N ASP A 87 12.54 -9.37 -3.17
CA ASP A 87 13.98 -9.17 -3.33
C ASP A 87 14.29 -7.78 -3.88
N GLY A 88 13.43 -7.26 -4.76
CA GLY A 88 13.51 -5.89 -5.26
C GLY A 88 13.45 -4.87 -4.14
N PHE A 89 12.48 -4.99 -3.23
CA PHE A 89 12.34 -4.07 -2.09
C PHE A 89 13.52 -4.19 -1.12
N ASN A 90 14.01 -5.40 -0.83
CA ASN A 90 15.20 -5.58 0.01
C ASN A 90 16.47 -4.93 -0.56
N ARG A 91 16.55 -4.71 -1.89
CA ARG A 91 17.66 -4.01 -2.54
C ARG A 91 17.47 -2.50 -2.63
N LEU A 92 16.22 -2.04 -2.61
CA LEU A 92 15.88 -0.62 -2.69
C LEU A 92 16.11 0.11 -1.35
N GLU A 93 16.01 -0.63 -0.25
CA GLU A 93 16.17 -0.16 1.14
C GLU A 93 17.63 -0.23 1.62
#